data_AF-A0A523A135-F1
#
_entry.id   AF-A0A523A135-F1
#
_cell.length_a   1.000
_cell.length_b   1.000
_cell.length_c   1.000
_cell.angle_alpha   90.00
_cell.angle_beta   90.00
_cell.angle_gamma   90.00
#
_symmetry.space_group_name_H-M   'P 1'
#
loop_
_entity.id
_entity.type
_entity.pdbx_description
1 polymer ?
#
loop_
_entity_poly.entity_id
_entity_poly.type
_entity_poly.pdbx_seq_one_letter_code
_entity_poly.pdbx_strand_id
1 'polypeptide(L)'
;MTPLDFPSLRASVRNVERFDLTIAAIAKGVEDGAIRNTVLIEAKFDLGRALEQAWNRLVDKTFMQPGAQHDKPTMDFYFDVSVGNLHEVHAAAKKVLATKLKVPMVEAAKALILEALPLAQAVSSLKDKVVKGRAPSPQTVPVNPNKLVMSCGCCLRPIAVLGGTPRGHMALHGYRRPGTGWQTASCPGARFMPLETSIDGQAYLLNALKAEINMTKAALNAAPDLKSLNEIVRGPLGTKSLRAITPDMPEWKSHYRRHVGKLESDLASFTREFRDCKDRITKWRPLTDAAKEVLIERHGCIPQHLLDPVTGPGIDAYTEQCPEDQERSAERSGQ
;
A
#
# COMPACT_ATOMS: atom_id res chain seq x y z
N MET A 1 1.72 30.52 20.42
CA MET A 1 2.31 30.45 19.07
C MET A 1 1.19 30.50 18.05
N THR A 2 1.22 31.48 17.17
CA THR A 2 0.22 31.71 16.11
C THR A 2 0.93 31.84 14.76
N PRO A 3 0.21 31.70 13.62
CA PRO A 3 0.84 31.85 12.31
C PRO A 3 1.43 33.23 12.06
N LEU A 4 0.93 34.27 12.74
CA LEU A 4 1.41 35.65 12.61
C LEU A 4 2.77 35.87 13.29
N ASP A 5 3.20 34.95 14.18
CA ASP A 5 4.51 34.98 14.81
C ASP A 5 5.64 34.65 13.79
N PHE A 6 5.28 34.14 12.61
CA PHE A 6 6.21 33.68 11.56
C PHE A 6 5.96 34.35 10.21
N PRO A 7 6.07 35.69 10.11
CA PRO A 7 5.71 36.44 8.92
C PRO A 7 6.56 36.08 7.69
N SER A 8 7.86 35.83 7.83
CA SER A 8 8.76 35.51 6.71
C SER A 8 8.51 34.11 6.17
N LEU A 9 8.27 33.15 7.06
CA LEU A 9 7.90 31.78 6.68
C LEU A 9 6.53 31.77 5.98
N ARG A 10 5.53 32.43 6.58
CA ARG A 10 4.17 32.51 6.04
C ARG A 10 4.11 33.22 4.68
N ALA A 11 4.89 34.28 4.48
CA ALA A 11 4.93 35.01 3.22
C ALA A 11 5.64 34.24 2.08
N SER A 12 6.41 33.19 2.43
CA SER A 12 7.25 32.45 1.48
C SER A 12 6.60 31.15 0.99
N VAL A 13 5.54 30.67 1.65
CA VAL A 13 4.84 29.45 1.23
C VAL A 13 3.86 29.71 0.09
N ARG A 14 3.67 28.71 -0.78
CA ARG A 14 2.63 28.73 -1.82
C ARG A 14 1.21 28.51 -1.29
N ASN A 15 1.07 27.75 -0.19
CA ASN A 15 -0.22 27.44 0.42
C ASN A 15 -0.22 27.94 1.87
N VAL A 16 -0.80 29.13 2.06
CA VAL A 16 -0.85 29.83 3.35
C VAL A 16 -1.79 29.12 4.33
N GLU A 17 -2.93 28.63 3.86
CA GLU A 17 -3.89 27.90 4.70
C GLU A 17 -3.27 26.64 5.31
N ARG A 18 -2.52 25.87 4.50
CA ARG A 18 -1.81 24.67 4.99
C ARG A 18 -0.73 25.02 6.01
N PHE A 19 -0.03 26.13 5.84
CA PHE A 19 0.93 26.62 6.82
C PHE A 19 0.24 27.00 8.13
N ASP A 20 -0.85 27.79 8.06
CA ASP A 20 -1.61 28.23 9.22
C ASP A 20 -2.17 27.03 10.03
N LEU A 21 -2.73 26.03 9.33
CA LEU A 21 -3.19 24.77 9.95
C LEU A 21 -2.05 23.98 10.60
N THR A 22 -0.87 23.96 9.97
CA THR A 22 0.30 23.27 10.50
C THR A 22 0.80 23.93 11.79
N ILE A 23 0.87 25.27 11.82
CA ILE A 23 1.23 26.03 13.03
C ILE A 23 0.22 25.78 14.15
N ALA A 24 -1.08 25.81 13.84
CA ALA A 24 -2.13 25.51 14.80
C ALA A 24 -2.01 24.08 15.37
N ALA A 25 -1.68 23.09 14.52
CA ALA A 25 -1.50 21.71 14.95
C ALA A 25 -0.29 21.53 15.89
N ILE A 26 0.84 22.22 15.63
CA ILE A 26 1.98 22.20 16.55
C ILE A 26 1.65 22.91 17.86
N ALA A 27 1.02 24.09 17.80
CA ALA A 27 0.63 24.83 18.99
C ALA A 27 -0.29 24.00 19.90
N LYS A 28 -1.32 23.38 19.30
CA LYS A 28 -2.22 22.46 20.01
C LYS A 28 -1.49 21.25 20.57
N GLY A 29 -0.56 20.65 19.82
CA GLY A 29 0.23 19.52 20.33
C GLY A 29 1.10 19.88 21.53
N VAL A 30 1.65 21.11 21.56
CA VAL A 30 2.43 21.61 22.69
C VAL A 30 1.53 21.84 23.91
N GLU A 31 0.36 22.46 23.71
CA GLU A 31 -0.65 22.70 24.74
C GLU A 31 -1.18 21.39 25.34
N ASP A 32 -1.58 20.43 24.48
CA ASP A 32 -2.11 19.13 24.88
C ASP A 32 -1.01 18.22 25.47
N GLY A 33 0.27 18.60 25.36
CA GLY A 33 1.40 17.77 25.77
C GLY A 33 1.52 16.45 25.00
N ALA A 34 0.86 16.34 23.85
CA ALA A 34 0.82 15.14 23.02
C ALA A 34 0.56 15.50 21.55
N ILE A 35 1.22 14.81 20.63
CA ILE A 35 0.95 14.94 19.18
C ILE A 35 0.94 13.57 18.51
N ARG A 36 0.09 13.38 17.50
CA ARG A 36 0.08 12.14 16.72
C ARG A 36 1.26 12.09 15.77
N ASN A 37 1.83 10.89 15.59
CA ASN A 37 2.99 10.71 14.71
C ASN A 37 2.74 11.19 13.27
N THR A 38 1.56 10.91 12.71
CA THR A 38 1.20 11.34 11.35
C THR A 38 1.18 12.86 11.22
N VAL A 39 0.59 13.54 12.21
CA VAL A 39 0.51 15.01 12.25
C VAL A 39 1.91 15.62 12.40
N LEU A 40 2.76 15.07 13.28
CA LEU A 40 4.11 15.56 13.48
C LEU A 40 5.00 15.36 12.24
N ILE A 41 4.87 14.24 11.53
CA ILE A 41 5.62 13.99 10.29
C ILE A 41 5.21 14.97 9.19
N GLU A 42 3.90 15.14 8.99
CA GLU A 42 3.37 16.11 8.01
C GLU A 42 3.83 17.53 8.35
N ALA A 43 3.72 17.92 9.62
CA ALA A 43 4.15 19.24 10.07
C ALA A 43 5.66 19.47 9.84
N LYS A 44 6.51 18.48 10.14
CA LYS A 44 7.96 18.59 9.87
C LYS A 44 8.25 18.79 8.38
N PHE A 45 7.53 18.08 7.52
CA PHE A 45 7.67 18.22 6.08
C PHE A 45 7.23 19.61 5.61
N ASP A 46 6.02 20.03 5.99
CA ASP A 46 5.44 21.31 5.55
C ASP A 46 6.27 22.51 6.07
N LEU A 47 6.69 22.48 7.33
CA LEU A 47 7.53 23.53 7.93
C LEU A 47 8.96 23.53 7.39
N GLY A 48 9.53 22.36 7.12
CA GLY A 48 10.84 22.26 6.46
C GLY A 48 10.82 22.92 5.08
N ARG A 49 9.77 22.65 4.29
CA ARG A 49 9.59 23.28 2.98
C ARG A 49 9.31 24.77 3.05
N ALA A 50 8.62 25.24 4.08
CA ALA A 50 8.40 26.67 4.32
C ALA A 50 9.72 27.39 4.62
N LEU A 51 10.56 26.79 5.47
CA LEU A 51 11.90 27.29 5.80
C LEU A 51 12.81 27.33 4.57
N GLU A 52 12.85 26.26 3.79
CA GLU A 52 13.63 26.19 2.54
C GLU A 52 13.18 27.27 1.55
N GLN A 53 11.88 27.46 1.35
CA GLN A 53 11.35 28.52 0.47
C GLN A 53 11.71 29.92 0.95
N ALA A 54 11.63 30.17 2.26
CA ALA A 54 12.01 31.44 2.85
C ALA A 54 13.51 31.70 2.73
N TRP A 55 14.34 30.68 2.97
CA TRP A 55 15.79 30.74 2.84
C TRP A 55 16.19 31.08 1.39
N ASN A 56 15.66 30.34 0.42
CA ASN A 56 15.92 30.56 -0.99
C ASN A 56 15.54 32.00 -1.42
N ARG A 57 14.41 32.50 -0.91
CA ARG A 57 13.88 33.81 -1.29
C ARG A 57 14.64 34.99 -0.66
N LEU A 58 15.00 34.88 0.62
CA LEU A 58 15.53 35.99 1.42
C LEU A 58 17.06 35.97 1.46
N VAL A 59 17.66 34.78 1.50
CA VAL A 59 19.11 34.58 1.69
C VAL A 59 19.77 34.23 0.36
N ASP A 60 19.41 33.12 -0.27
CA ASP A 60 20.09 32.65 -1.48
C ASP A 60 19.94 33.62 -2.64
N LYS A 61 18.75 34.22 -2.81
CA LYS A 61 18.55 35.25 -3.82
C LYS A 61 19.50 36.44 -3.66
N THR A 62 19.98 36.73 -2.46
CA THR A 62 20.93 37.82 -2.21
C THR A 62 22.37 37.35 -2.38
N PHE A 63 22.67 36.12 -1.97
CA PHE A 63 24.01 35.53 -2.05
C PHE A 63 24.38 35.10 -3.48
N MET A 64 23.45 34.49 -4.22
CA MET A 64 23.68 33.87 -5.53
C MET A 64 23.36 34.81 -6.71
N GLN A 65 23.34 36.13 -6.51
CA GLN A 65 23.08 37.05 -7.62
C GLN A 65 24.22 37.01 -8.65
N PRO A 66 23.92 37.05 -9.95
CA PRO A 66 24.94 37.14 -10.98
C PRO A 66 25.88 38.33 -10.73
N GLY A 67 27.18 38.07 -10.62
CA GLY A 67 28.20 39.09 -10.35
C GLY A 67 28.40 39.45 -8.88
N ALA A 68 27.69 38.82 -7.94
CA ALA A 68 27.95 39.00 -6.51
C ALA A 68 29.33 38.47 -6.14
N GLN A 69 30.17 39.33 -5.57
CA GLN A 69 31.44 38.95 -4.96
C GLN A 69 31.29 39.07 -3.45
N HIS A 70 31.55 37.98 -2.74
CA HIS A 70 31.53 37.92 -1.28
C HIS A 70 32.95 37.76 -0.76
N ASP A 71 33.26 38.43 0.34
CA ASP A 71 34.49 38.17 1.06
C ASP A 71 34.45 36.77 1.72
N LYS A 72 35.64 36.23 2.00
CA LYS A 72 35.77 34.88 2.58
C LYS A 72 34.94 34.70 3.87
N PRO A 73 34.94 35.63 4.84
CA PRO A 73 34.11 35.51 6.04
C PRO A 73 32.61 35.38 5.76
N THR A 74 32.07 36.09 4.77
CA THR A 74 30.65 36.00 4.39
C THR A 74 30.33 34.67 3.72
N MET A 75 31.23 34.15 2.88
CA MET A 75 31.08 32.82 2.28
C MET A 75 31.12 31.72 3.33
N ASP A 76 32.11 31.76 4.22
CA ASP A 76 32.25 30.78 5.30
C ASP A 76 30.99 30.77 6.19
N PHE A 77 30.48 31.95 6.57
CA PHE A 77 29.23 32.08 7.31
C PHE A 77 28.03 31.46 6.58
N TYR A 78 27.88 31.73 5.28
CA TYR A 78 26.76 31.22 4.49
C TYR A 78 26.72 29.69 4.50
N PHE A 79 27.85 29.03 4.21
CA PHE A 79 27.92 27.57 4.20
C PHE A 79 27.78 26.97 5.61
N ASP A 80 28.22 27.68 6.64
CA ASP A 80 28.12 27.23 8.02
C ASP A 80 26.70 27.30 8.62
N VAL A 81 25.86 28.21 8.10
CA VAL A 81 24.56 28.57 8.69
C VAL A 81 23.39 28.13 7.81
N SER A 82 23.65 27.69 6.57
CA SER A 82 22.62 27.18 5.66
C SER A 82 21.74 26.12 6.33
N VAL A 83 20.42 26.31 6.24
CA VAL A 83 19.41 25.42 6.80
C VAL A 83 18.52 24.86 5.70
N GLY A 84 18.48 23.53 5.58
CA GLY A 84 17.57 22.81 4.69
C GLY A 84 16.36 22.23 5.42
N ASN A 85 16.38 22.20 6.75
CA ASN A 85 15.28 21.68 7.56
C ASN A 85 15.20 22.34 8.95
N LEU A 86 14.06 22.15 9.61
CA LEU A 86 13.77 22.76 10.90
C LEU A 86 14.68 22.26 12.04
N HIS A 87 15.30 21.07 11.91
CA HIS A 87 16.19 20.54 12.95
C HIS A 87 17.50 21.33 13.04
N GLU A 88 18.02 21.80 11.91
CA GLU A 88 19.29 22.54 11.81
C GLU A 88 19.23 23.94 12.42
N VAL A 89 18.03 24.51 12.56
CA VAL A 89 17.78 25.86 13.10
C VAL A 89 18.40 26.04 14.50
N HIS A 90 18.42 25.01 15.34
CA HIS A 90 19.02 25.07 16.68
C HIS A 90 20.52 25.37 16.64
N ALA A 91 21.25 24.75 15.72
CA ALA A 91 22.69 24.96 15.56
C ALA A 91 22.96 26.30 14.86
N ALA A 92 22.18 26.61 13.82
CA ALA A 92 22.27 27.85 13.07
C ALA A 92 22.02 29.08 13.97
N ALA A 93 21.04 29.00 14.88
CA ALA A 93 20.72 30.08 15.83
C ALA A 93 21.93 30.52 16.68
N LYS A 94 22.77 29.56 17.13
CA LYS A 94 23.99 29.89 17.88
C LYS A 94 25.00 30.65 17.02
N LYS A 95 25.15 30.24 15.76
CA LYS A 95 26.09 30.85 14.81
C LYS A 95 25.66 32.27 14.39
N VAL A 96 24.35 32.50 14.13
CA VAL A 96 23.83 33.85 13.77
C VAL A 96 23.85 34.83 14.93
N LEU A 97 23.84 34.36 16.17
CA LEU A 97 24.01 35.22 17.36
C LEU A 97 25.48 35.55 17.63
N ALA A 98 26.41 34.66 17.27
CA ALA A 98 27.84 34.85 17.49
C ALA A 98 28.52 35.72 16.41
N THR A 99 27.93 35.83 15.21
CA THR A 99 28.51 36.61 14.12
C THR A 99 28.49 38.12 14.38
N LYS A 100 29.54 38.80 13.92
CA LYS A 100 29.64 40.28 13.92
C LYS A 100 29.52 40.88 12.52
N LEU A 101 29.31 40.05 11.49
CA LEU A 101 29.17 40.48 10.11
C LEU A 101 27.86 41.27 9.94
N LYS A 102 27.93 42.43 9.28
CA LYS A 102 26.79 43.32 9.02
C LYS A 102 26.54 43.45 7.52
N VAL A 103 26.30 42.31 6.87
CA VAL A 103 26.04 42.23 5.43
C VAL A 103 24.56 41.92 5.24
N PRO A 104 23.87 42.49 4.22
CA PRO A 104 22.42 42.31 4.05
C PRO A 104 21.94 40.85 4.07
N MET A 105 22.71 39.94 3.46
CA MET A 105 22.42 38.50 3.48
C MET A 105 22.48 37.92 4.91
N VAL A 106 23.50 38.31 5.70
CA VAL A 106 23.69 37.84 7.08
C VAL A 106 22.54 38.32 7.97
N GLU A 107 22.12 39.57 7.81
CA GLU A 107 20.98 40.11 8.56
C GLU A 107 19.66 39.42 8.18
N ALA A 108 19.46 39.12 6.89
CA ALA A 108 18.30 38.33 6.44
C ALA A 108 18.30 36.91 7.01
N ALA A 109 19.45 36.23 6.98
CA ALA A 109 19.60 34.89 7.57
C ALA A 109 19.35 34.92 9.08
N LYS A 110 19.89 35.91 9.79
CA LYS A 110 19.68 36.11 11.22
C LYS A 110 18.21 36.33 11.56
N ALA A 111 17.53 37.22 10.84
CA ALA A 111 16.11 37.47 11.05
C ALA A 111 15.27 36.20 10.86
N LEU A 112 15.49 35.47 9.76
CA LEU A 112 14.76 34.25 9.44
C LEU A 112 15.01 33.12 10.45
N ILE A 113 16.27 32.90 10.85
CA ILE A 113 16.63 31.84 11.79
C ILE A 113 16.07 32.12 13.19
N LEU A 114 16.13 33.38 13.65
CA LEU A 114 15.56 33.77 14.94
C LEU A 114 14.03 33.71 14.95
N GLU A 115 13.38 34.04 13.82
CA GLU A 115 11.94 33.84 13.63
C GLU A 115 11.57 32.34 13.70
N ALA A 116 12.35 31.46 13.07
CA ALA A 116 12.08 30.02 13.03
C ALA A 116 12.45 29.28 14.33
N LEU A 117 13.26 29.87 15.21
CA LEU A 117 13.79 29.20 16.40
C LEU A 117 12.70 28.74 17.39
N PRO A 118 11.70 29.55 17.78
CA PRO A 118 10.61 29.10 18.67
C PRO A 118 9.85 27.90 18.10
N LEU A 119 9.67 27.86 16.78
CA LEU A 119 9.01 26.75 16.10
C LEU A 119 9.86 25.47 16.12
N ALA A 120 11.16 25.58 15.89
CA ALA A 120 12.10 24.47 16.01
C ALA A 120 12.17 23.90 17.43
N GLN A 121 12.07 24.76 18.45
CA GLN A 121 11.98 24.38 19.86
C GLN A 121 10.66 23.65 20.16
N ALA A 122 9.53 24.18 19.69
CA ALA A 122 8.22 23.56 19.85
C ALA A 122 8.19 22.14 19.26
N VAL A 123 8.66 21.97 18.01
CA VAL A 123 8.72 20.66 17.35
C VAL A 123 9.65 19.68 18.08
N SER A 124 10.81 20.14 18.56
CA SER A 124 11.72 19.30 19.37
C SER A 124 11.09 18.86 20.68
N SER A 125 10.33 19.74 21.36
CA SER A 125 9.66 19.44 22.64
C SER A 125 8.59 18.34 22.52
N LEU A 126 8.09 18.09 21.30
CA LEU A 126 7.06 17.11 21.01
C LEU A 126 7.61 15.71 20.70
N LYS A 127 8.93 15.55 20.52
CA LYS A 127 9.55 14.30 20.08
C LYS A 127 9.22 13.11 20.99
N ASP A 128 9.24 13.35 22.31
CA ASP A 128 8.98 12.31 23.31
C ASP A 128 7.50 12.24 23.73
N LYS A 129 6.65 13.03 23.06
CA LYS A 129 5.20 13.16 23.30
C LYS A 129 4.37 12.59 22.15
N VAL A 130 4.97 11.72 21.35
CA VAL A 130 4.36 11.19 20.12
C VAL A 130 3.43 10.02 20.44
N VAL A 131 2.15 10.21 20.13
CA VAL A 131 1.14 9.15 20.17
C VAL A 131 1.13 8.39 18.84
N LYS A 132 1.30 7.07 18.91
CA LYS A 132 1.23 6.18 17.74
C LYS A 132 -0.24 5.92 17.34
N GLY A 133 -0.49 5.81 16.04
CA GLY A 133 -1.80 5.45 15.48
C GLY A 133 -2.67 6.64 15.06
N ARG A 134 -3.74 6.34 14.31
CA ARG A 134 -4.71 7.33 13.81
C ARG A 134 -5.64 7.80 14.91
N ALA A 135 -6.17 9.03 14.76
CA ALA A 135 -7.27 9.49 15.60
C ALA A 135 -8.41 8.48 15.56
N PRO A 136 -8.97 8.08 16.73
CA PRO A 136 -10.24 7.37 16.76
C PRO A 136 -11.25 8.16 15.93
N SER A 137 -12.04 7.46 15.12
CA SER A 137 -13.15 8.11 14.42
C SER A 137 -14.07 8.72 15.48
N PRO A 138 -14.43 10.02 15.39
CA PRO A 138 -15.32 10.67 16.35
C PRO A 138 -16.74 10.08 16.33
N GLN A 139 -17.09 9.34 15.27
CA GLN A 139 -18.31 8.55 15.21
C GLN A 139 -17.95 7.06 15.20
N THR A 140 -18.41 6.34 16.22
CA THR A 140 -18.63 4.89 16.11
C THR A 140 -19.70 4.68 15.06
N VAL A 141 -19.29 4.21 13.89
CA VAL A 141 -20.24 3.81 12.84
C VAL A 141 -21.21 2.81 13.48
N PRO A 142 -22.53 3.03 13.41
CA PRO A 142 -23.51 2.12 13.99
C PRO A 142 -23.24 0.70 13.48
N VAL A 143 -23.05 -0.25 14.39
CA VAL A 143 -22.90 -1.65 14.01
C VAL A 143 -24.27 -2.09 13.49
N ASN A 144 -24.38 -2.39 12.19
CA ASN A 144 -25.60 -2.92 11.62
C ASN A 144 -25.94 -4.25 12.32
N PRO A 145 -27.02 -4.32 13.12
CA PRO A 145 -27.36 -5.50 13.92
C PRO A 145 -27.74 -6.70 13.03
N ASN A 146 -28.15 -6.45 11.79
CA ASN A 146 -28.52 -7.47 10.81
C ASN A 146 -27.33 -7.89 9.93
N LYS A 147 -26.10 -7.48 10.27
CA LYS A 147 -24.91 -7.81 9.49
C LYS A 147 -24.50 -9.26 9.74
N LEU A 148 -24.84 -10.13 8.79
CA LEU A 148 -24.27 -11.46 8.72
C LEU A 148 -22.84 -11.40 8.17
N VAL A 149 -21.88 -11.99 8.90
CA VAL A 149 -20.48 -12.11 8.48
C VAL A 149 -20.12 -13.59 8.45
N MET A 150 -19.59 -14.06 7.32
CA MET A 150 -19.21 -15.46 7.10
C MET A 150 -17.89 -15.54 6.34
N SER A 151 -17.37 -16.74 6.10
CA SER A 151 -16.06 -16.94 5.50
C SER A 151 -16.13 -16.90 3.98
N CYS A 152 -15.30 -16.07 3.35
CA CYS A 152 -15.19 -16.09 1.89
C CYS A 152 -14.63 -17.42 1.38
N GLY A 153 -15.32 -18.06 0.44
CA GLY A 153 -14.89 -19.30 -0.20
C GLY A 153 -13.59 -19.23 -1.01
N CYS A 154 -12.99 -18.05 -1.23
CA CYS A 154 -11.69 -17.92 -1.88
C CYS A 154 -10.58 -17.49 -0.91
N CYS A 155 -10.75 -16.35 -0.24
CA CYS A 155 -9.69 -15.78 0.62
C CYS A 155 -9.80 -16.16 2.11
N LEU A 156 -10.84 -16.90 2.50
CA LEU A 156 -11.11 -17.37 3.86
C LEU A 156 -11.29 -16.26 4.91
N ARG A 157 -11.30 -14.99 4.50
CA ARG A 157 -11.52 -13.88 5.43
C ARG A 157 -12.99 -13.81 5.85
N PRO A 158 -13.27 -13.34 7.08
CA PRO A 158 -14.62 -13.03 7.52
C PRO A 158 -15.12 -11.77 6.80
N ILE A 159 -16.16 -11.90 5.99
CA ILE A 159 -16.71 -10.84 5.15
C ILE A 159 -18.24 -10.81 5.28
N ALA A 160 -18.83 -9.63 5.15
CA ALA A 160 -20.28 -9.48 5.17
C ALA A 160 -20.95 -10.23 4.01
N VAL A 161 -22.11 -10.82 4.25
CA VAL A 161 -22.91 -11.49 3.22
C VAL A 161 -24.00 -10.53 2.73
N LEU A 162 -24.08 -10.32 1.42
CA LEU A 162 -25.08 -9.45 0.81
C LEU A 162 -26.49 -10.01 1.04
N GLY A 163 -27.43 -9.14 1.39
CA GLY A 163 -28.79 -9.53 1.77
C GLY A 163 -28.92 -10.05 3.20
N GLY A 164 -27.81 -10.26 3.93
CA GLY A 164 -27.85 -10.68 5.34
C GLY A 164 -28.31 -12.13 5.55
N THR A 165 -28.32 -12.96 4.50
CA THR A 165 -28.71 -14.37 4.57
C THR A 165 -27.53 -15.27 4.23
N PRO A 166 -27.44 -16.50 4.79
CA PRO A 166 -26.33 -17.43 4.47
C PRO A 166 -26.27 -17.84 2.99
N ARG A 167 -27.37 -17.67 2.25
CA ARG A 167 -27.48 -17.97 0.81
C ARG A 167 -27.10 -16.79 -0.09
N GLY A 168 -26.78 -15.63 0.48
CA GLY A 168 -26.32 -14.46 -0.25
C GLY A 168 -24.87 -14.61 -0.74
N HIS A 169 -24.44 -13.69 -1.60
CA HIS A 169 -23.05 -13.62 -2.06
C HIS A 169 -22.17 -12.83 -1.10
N MET A 170 -20.86 -13.09 -1.07
CA MET A 170 -19.94 -12.27 -0.28
C MET A 170 -19.93 -10.82 -0.78
N ALA A 171 -20.02 -9.84 0.12
CA ALA A 171 -19.83 -8.44 -0.22
C ALA A 171 -18.48 -8.21 -0.90
N LEU A 172 -18.36 -7.17 -1.73
CA LEU A 172 -17.09 -6.83 -2.37
C LEU A 172 -15.99 -6.63 -1.31
N HIS A 173 -14.94 -7.44 -1.40
CA HIS A 173 -13.88 -7.45 -0.40
C HIS A 173 -12.54 -7.84 -1.00
N GLY A 174 -11.50 -7.23 -0.45
CA GLY A 174 -10.14 -7.45 -0.88
C GLY A 174 -9.92 -7.03 -2.34
N TYR A 175 -8.67 -6.82 -2.69
CA TYR A 175 -8.26 -6.68 -4.07
C TYR A 175 -7.27 -7.80 -4.36
N ARG A 176 -7.36 -8.47 -5.51
CA ARG A 176 -6.29 -9.38 -5.93
C ARG A 176 -5.22 -8.54 -6.60
N ARG A 177 -3.94 -8.81 -6.33
CA ARG A 177 -2.85 -8.43 -7.23
C ARG A 177 -2.33 -9.71 -7.90
N PRO A 178 -2.82 -10.08 -9.10
CA PRO A 178 -2.18 -11.13 -9.87
C PRO A 178 -0.79 -10.66 -10.30
N GLY A 179 0.26 -11.36 -9.86
CA GLY A 179 1.65 -10.99 -10.17
C GLY A 179 2.06 -9.61 -9.63
N THR A 180 2.73 -8.81 -10.46
CA THR A 180 3.39 -7.56 -10.06
C THR A 180 2.68 -6.27 -10.50
N GLY A 181 1.60 -6.33 -11.29
CA GLY A 181 1.20 -5.18 -12.12
C GLY A 181 -0.19 -4.57 -11.91
N TRP A 182 -1.22 -5.34 -11.56
CA TRP A 182 -2.60 -4.85 -11.61
C TRP A 182 -3.43 -5.29 -10.40
N GLN A 183 -4.25 -4.37 -9.88
CA GLN A 183 -5.16 -4.61 -8.77
C GLN A 183 -6.55 -4.90 -9.35
N THR A 184 -7.09 -6.12 -9.18
CA THR A 184 -8.47 -6.41 -9.62
C THR A 184 -9.47 -5.64 -8.76
N ALA A 185 -10.63 -5.33 -9.33
CA ALA A 185 -11.68 -4.59 -8.63
C ALA A 185 -12.20 -5.28 -7.34
N SER A 186 -12.09 -6.61 -7.24
CA SER A 186 -12.37 -7.37 -6.02
C SER A 186 -11.74 -8.77 -6.02
N CYS A 187 -11.74 -9.46 -4.87
CA CYS A 187 -11.57 -10.92 -4.81
C CYS A 187 -12.67 -11.62 -5.64
N PRO A 188 -12.36 -12.70 -6.39
CA PRO A 188 -13.38 -13.48 -7.11
C PRO A 188 -14.43 -14.09 -6.17
N GLY A 189 -14.06 -14.30 -4.90
CA GLY A 189 -14.94 -14.76 -3.81
C GLY A 189 -16.23 -13.96 -3.65
N ALA A 190 -16.26 -12.69 -4.08
CA ALA A 190 -17.45 -11.85 -4.05
C ALA A 190 -18.61 -12.37 -4.93
N ARG A 191 -18.35 -13.31 -5.85
CA ARG A 191 -19.36 -13.90 -6.75
C ARG A 191 -19.98 -15.18 -6.20
N PHE A 192 -19.48 -15.66 -5.06
CA PHE A 192 -19.86 -16.96 -4.50
C PHE A 192 -20.53 -16.78 -3.15
N MET A 193 -21.30 -17.79 -2.76
CA MET A 193 -21.84 -17.92 -1.41
C MET A 193 -20.69 -18.17 -0.40
N PRO A 194 -20.94 -17.96 0.90
CA PRO A 194 -19.98 -18.28 1.96
C PRO A 194 -19.53 -19.74 1.95
N LEU A 195 -18.30 -19.97 2.40
CA LEU A 195 -17.72 -21.33 2.51
C LEU A 195 -18.58 -22.24 3.39
N GLU A 196 -19.27 -21.69 4.38
CA GLU A 196 -20.16 -22.42 5.27
C GLU A 196 -21.41 -22.96 4.57
N THR A 197 -21.72 -22.48 3.36
CA THR A 197 -22.91 -22.84 2.58
C THR A 197 -22.59 -23.47 1.22
N SER A 198 -21.43 -23.17 0.65
CA SER A 198 -21.04 -23.66 -0.67
C SER A 198 -19.52 -23.78 -0.82
N ILE A 199 -19.10 -24.77 -1.61
CA ILE A 199 -17.72 -24.99 -2.03
C ILE A 199 -17.37 -24.33 -3.37
N ASP A 200 -18.31 -23.66 -4.03
CA ASP A 200 -18.11 -23.09 -5.38
C ASP A 200 -16.89 -22.17 -5.45
N GLY A 201 -16.68 -21.35 -4.41
CA GLY A 201 -15.52 -20.46 -4.34
C GLY A 201 -14.18 -21.19 -4.27
N GLN A 202 -14.15 -22.35 -3.60
CA GLN A 202 -12.96 -23.22 -3.54
C GLN A 202 -12.78 -23.96 -4.87
N ALA A 203 -13.86 -24.51 -5.44
CA ALA A 203 -13.80 -25.21 -6.73
C ALA A 203 -13.32 -24.27 -7.85
N TYR A 204 -13.80 -23.03 -7.86
CA TYR A 204 -13.29 -21.98 -8.75
C TYR A 204 -11.79 -21.73 -8.55
N LEU A 205 -11.36 -21.56 -7.29
CA LEU A 205 -9.95 -21.30 -6.97
C LEU A 205 -9.04 -22.46 -7.36
N LEU A 206 -9.49 -23.71 -7.15
CA LEU A 206 -8.77 -24.92 -7.55
C LEU A 206 -8.49 -24.94 -9.06
N ASN A 207 -9.51 -24.63 -9.87
CA ASN A 207 -9.39 -24.56 -11.32
C ASN A 207 -8.47 -23.42 -11.77
N ALA A 208 -8.57 -22.24 -11.15
CA ALA A 208 -7.67 -21.13 -11.42
C ALA A 208 -6.21 -21.48 -11.08
N LEU A 209 -5.96 -22.09 -9.92
CA LEU A 209 -4.62 -22.55 -9.52
C LEU A 209 -4.07 -23.62 -10.46
N LYS A 210 -4.90 -24.55 -10.94
CA LYS A 210 -4.49 -25.54 -11.95
C LYS A 210 -3.99 -24.87 -13.23
N ALA A 211 -4.69 -23.85 -13.71
CA ALA A 211 -4.28 -23.09 -14.88
C ALA A 211 -2.95 -22.35 -14.63
N GLU A 212 -2.80 -21.67 -13.50
CA GLU A 212 -1.57 -20.95 -13.13
C GLU A 212 -0.37 -21.90 -12.98
N ILE A 213 -0.56 -23.08 -12.38
CA ILE A 213 0.46 -24.13 -12.30
C ILE A 213 0.90 -24.56 -13.69
N ASN A 214 -0.04 -24.84 -14.59
CA ASN A 214 0.27 -25.27 -15.95
C ASN A 214 1.02 -24.19 -16.74
N MET A 215 0.57 -22.93 -16.64
CA MET A 215 1.24 -21.79 -17.26
C MET A 215 2.66 -21.61 -16.71
N THR A 216 2.83 -21.70 -15.39
CA THR A 216 4.14 -21.53 -14.73
C THR A 216 5.10 -22.66 -15.09
N LYS A 217 4.62 -23.91 -15.16
CA LYS A 217 5.41 -25.06 -15.64
C LYS A 217 5.84 -24.87 -17.09
N ALA A 218 4.93 -24.45 -17.96
CA ALA A 218 5.26 -24.18 -19.37
C ALA A 218 6.32 -23.08 -19.49
N ALA A 219 6.19 -21.99 -18.73
CA ALA A 219 7.17 -20.91 -18.70
C ALA A 219 8.54 -21.37 -18.17
N LEU A 220 8.57 -22.20 -17.13
CA LEU A 220 9.81 -22.75 -16.57
C LEU A 220 10.50 -23.69 -17.56
N ASN A 221 9.74 -24.53 -18.27
CA ASN A 221 10.26 -25.43 -19.30
C ASN A 221 10.81 -24.65 -20.51
N ALA A 222 10.21 -23.51 -20.87
CA ALA A 222 10.67 -22.64 -21.94
C ALA A 222 11.82 -21.72 -21.52
N ALA A 223 12.12 -21.62 -20.21
CA ALA A 223 13.13 -20.69 -19.69
C ALA A 223 14.51 -20.86 -20.33
N PRO A 224 15.06 -22.08 -20.53
CA PRO A 224 16.38 -22.26 -21.14
C PRO A 224 16.52 -21.65 -22.54
N ASP A 225 15.43 -21.55 -23.30
CA ASP A 225 15.41 -21.04 -24.67
C ASP A 225 15.04 -19.55 -24.77
N LEU A 226 14.94 -18.83 -23.63
CA LEU A 226 14.57 -17.42 -23.62
C LEU A 226 15.64 -16.54 -24.29
N LYS A 227 15.20 -15.78 -25.28
CA LYS A 227 16.04 -14.81 -26.02
C LYS A 227 15.98 -13.40 -25.45
N SER A 228 15.00 -13.10 -24.61
CA SER A 228 14.89 -11.79 -23.96
C SER A 228 14.03 -11.84 -22.70
N LEU A 229 14.24 -10.88 -21.80
CA LEU A 229 13.42 -10.61 -20.62
C LEU A 229 13.06 -9.13 -20.59
N ASN A 230 11.81 -8.81 -20.24
CA ASN A 230 11.37 -7.42 -20.11
C ASN A 230 11.58 -6.92 -18.67
N GLU A 231 12.24 -5.78 -18.53
CA GLU A 231 12.37 -5.06 -17.27
C GLU A 231 11.68 -3.70 -17.34
N ILE A 232 10.99 -3.33 -16.26
CA ILE A 232 10.43 -1.99 -16.09
C ILE A 232 11.53 -1.05 -15.62
N VAL A 233 11.89 -0.07 -16.44
CA VAL A 233 12.85 0.99 -16.12
C VAL A 233 12.08 2.28 -15.81
N ARG A 234 12.58 3.08 -14.86
CA ARG A 234 12.03 4.41 -14.55
C ARG A 234 12.88 5.49 -15.21
N GLY A 235 12.24 6.30 -16.04
CA GLY A 235 12.85 7.48 -16.65
C GLY A 235 12.97 8.67 -15.69
N PRO A 236 13.64 9.76 -16.13
CA PRO A 236 13.93 10.94 -15.31
C PRO A 236 12.68 11.64 -14.74
N LEU A 237 11.53 11.51 -15.42
CA LEU A 237 10.25 12.09 -14.99
C LEU A 237 9.33 11.07 -14.29
N GLY A 238 9.87 9.91 -13.89
CA GLY A 238 9.09 8.84 -13.27
C GLY A 238 8.25 8.01 -14.25
N THR A 239 8.38 8.26 -15.56
CA THR A 239 7.77 7.44 -16.62
C THR A 239 8.30 6.02 -16.58
N LYS A 240 7.43 5.02 -16.70
CA LYS A 240 7.81 3.60 -16.75
C LYS A 240 7.90 3.17 -18.20
N SER A 241 9.04 2.60 -18.61
CA SER A 241 9.22 1.97 -19.92
C SER A 241 9.65 0.52 -19.74
N LEU A 242 9.40 -0.30 -20.77
CA LEU A 242 9.93 -1.67 -20.83
C LEU A 242 11.25 -1.66 -21.59
N ARG A 243 12.28 -2.23 -20.99
CA ARG A 243 13.58 -2.50 -21.62
C ARG A 243 13.73 -4.02 -21.77
N ALA A 244 14.00 -4.47 -22.99
CA ALA A 244 14.37 -5.86 -23.24
C ALA A 244 15.84 -6.08 -22.84
N ILE A 245 16.09 -7.14 -22.09
CA ILE A 245 17.40 -7.60 -21.67
C ILE A 245 17.66 -8.91 -22.41
N THR A 246 18.78 -9.00 -23.11
CA THR A 246 19.14 -10.14 -23.97
C THR A 246 20.39 -10.87 -23.43
N PRO A 247 20.65 -12.13 -23.83
CA PRO A 247 21.75 -12.94 -23.33
C PRO A 247 23.16 -12.33 -23.40
N ASP A 248 23.39 -11.42 -24.35
CA ASP A 248 24.64 -10.70 -24.57
C ASP A 248 24.87 -9.55 -23.57
N MET A 249 23.85 -9.12 -22.83
CA MET A 249 23.98 -8.03 -21.86
C MET A 249 24.61 -8.52 -20.54
N PRO A 250 25.52 -7.75 -19.91
CA PRO A 250 26.17 -8.13 -18.63
C PRO A 250 25.19 -8.48 -17.50
N GLU A 251 24.06 -7.77 -17.45
CA GLU A 251 23.01 -7.98 -16.46
C GLU A 251 22.16 -9.26 -16.69
N TRP A 252 22.22 -9.90 -17.86
CA TRP A 252 21.38 -11.05 -18.23
C TRP A 252 21.36 -12.14 -17.17
N LYS A 253 22.52 -12.60 -16.73
CA LYS A 253 22.64 -13.73 -15.79
C LYS A 253 21.89 -13.48 -14.48
N SER A 254 21.92 -12.25 -13.99
CA SER A 254 21.21 -11.85 -12.77
C SER A 254 19.70 -11.83 -12.99
N HIS A 255 19.24 -11.27 -14.11
CA HIS A 255 17.83 -11.13 -14.44
C HIS A 255 17.19 -12.48 -14.76
N TYR A 256 17.90 -13.31 -15.51
CA TYR A 256 17.53 -14.68 -15.79
C TYR A 256 17.36 -15.49 -14.50
N ARG A 257 18.36 -15.46 -13.60
CA ARG A 257 18.28 -16.14 -12.31
C ARG A 257 17.08 -15.67 -11.48
N ARG A 258 16.85 -14.35 -11.43
CA ARG A 258 15.69 -13.76 -10.74
C ARG A 258 14.37 -14.21 -11.36
N HIS A 259 14.29 -14.27 -12.68
CA HIS A 259 13.10 -14.72 -13.41
C HIS A 259 12.80 -16.20 -13.13
N VAL A 260 13.79 -17.08 -13.32
CA VAL A 260 13.65 -18.52 -13.02
C VAL A 260 13.29 -18.74 -11.55
N GLY A 261 14.01 -18.11 -10.62
CA GLY A 261 13.71 -18.23 -9.19
C GLY A 261 12.30 -17.73 -8.82
N LYS A 262 11.77 -16.73 -9.55
CA LYS A 262 10.38 -16.30 -9.38
C LYS A 262 9.38 -17.37 -9.86
N LEU A 263 9.62 -17.96 -11.02
CA LEU A 263 8.78 -19.04 -11.56
C LEU A 263 8.77 -20.26 -10.64
N GLU A 264 9.93 -20.65 -10.11
CA GLU A 264 10.06 -21.76 -9.15
C GLU A 264 9.30 -21.46 -7.85
N SER A 265 9.46 -20.24 -7.31
CA SER A 265 8.76 -19.80 -6.11
C SER A 265 7.24 -19.77 -6.30
N ASP A 266 6.77 -19.29 -7.46
CA ASP A 266 5.35 -19.26 -7.80
C ASP A 266 4.78 -20.66 -7.95
N LEU A 267 5.48 -21.54 -8.67
CA LEU A 267 5.06 -22.93 -8.85
C LEU A 267 4.92 -23.65 -7.50
N ALA A 268 5.89 -23.46 -6.58
CA ALA A 268 5.84 -24.01 -5.23
C ALA A 268 4.65 -23.46 -4.42
N SER A 269 4.39 -22.14 -4.51
CA SER A 269 3.26 -21.52 -3.81
C SER A 269 1.92 -22.03 -4.34
N PHE A 270 1.73 -21.98 -5.66
CA PHE A 270 0.49 -22.43 -6.29
C PHE A 270 0.23 -23.92 -6.05
N THR A 271 1.27 -24.76 -6.06
CA THR A 271 1.13 -26.19 -5.77
C THR A 271 0.68 -26.45 -4.33
N ARG A 272 1.22 -25.70 -3.36
CA ARG A 272 0.78 -25.78 -1.96
C ARG A 272 -0.67 -25.30 -1.81
N GLU A 273 -1.00 -24.14 -2.37
CA GLU A 273 -2.36 -23.60 -2.32
C GLU A 273 -3.37 -24.52 -3.01
N PHE A 274 -2.99 -25.15 -4.13
CA PHE A 274 -3.82 -26.13 -4.83
C PHE A 274 -4.12 -27.34 -3.95
N ARG A 275 -3.11 -27.86 -3.23
CA ARG A 275 -3.29 -28.95 -2.26
C ARG A 275 -4.24 -28.55 -1.14
N ASP A 276 -4.03 -27.38 -0.55
CA ASP A 276 -4.87 -26.90 0.57
C ASP A 276 -6.32 -26.66 0.13
N CYS A 277 -6.52 -26.21 -1.11
CA CYS A 277 -7.83 -26.03 -1.72
C CYS A 277 -8.52 -27.38 -1.97
N LYS A 278 -7.79 -28.35 -2.53
CA LYS A 278 -8.29 -29.72 -2.75
C LYS A 278 -8.69 -30.36 -1.42
N ASP A 279 -7.84 -30.27 -0.40
CA ASP A 279 -8.10 -30.80 0.94
C ASP A 279 -9.36 -30.20 1.57
N ARG A 280 -9.52 -28.87 1.46
CA ARG A 280 -10.74 -28.18 1.92
C ARG A 280 -11.99 -28.68 1.22
N ILE A 281 -11.96 -28.83 -0.10
CA ILE A 281 -13.10 -29.35 -0.87
C ILE A 281 -13.44 -30.78 -0.43
N THR A 282 -12.45 -31.65 -0.33
CA THR A 282 -12.65 -33.05 0.07
C THR A 282 -13.20 -33.18 1.49
N LYS A 283 -12.75 -32.34 2.42
CA LYS A 283 -13.19 -32.35 3.83
C LYS A 283 -14.45 -31.54 4.09
N TRP A 284 -14.93 -30.77 3.13
CA TRP A 284 -16.08 -29.91 3.34
C TRP A 284 -17.35 -30.73 3.56
N ARG A 285 -18.17 -30.30 4.52
CA ARG A 285 -19.44 -30.94 4.87
C ARG A 285 -20.52 -29.86 5.07
N PRO A 286 -21.78 -30.11 4.71
CA PRO A 286 -22.89 -29.16 4.90
C PRO A 286 -23.35 -29.15 6.36
N LEU A 287 -22.58 -28.48 7.22
CA LEU A 287 -22.83 -28.42 8.66
C LEU A 287 -24.01 -27.52 9.06
N THR A 288 -24.47 -26.66 8.15
CA THR A 288 -25.58 -25.72 8.39
C THR A 288 -26.82 -26.14 7.61
N ASP A 289 -28.02 -25.81 8.12
CA ASP A 289 -29.26 -26.11 7.40
C ASP A 289 -29.33 -25.36 6.07
N ALA A 290 -28.82 -24.13 6.02
CA ALA A 290 -28.68 -23.38 4.77
C ALA A 290 -27.79 -24.11 3.74
N ALA A 291 -26.70 -24.75 4.17
CA ALA A 291 -25.86 -25.55 3.27
C ALA A 291 -26.61 -26.78 2.74
N LYS A 292 -27.36 -27.48 3.61
CA LYS A 292 -28.16 -28.64 3.23
C LYS A 292 -29.25 -28.24 2.23
N GLU A 293 -29.96 -27.15 2.49
CA GLU A 293 -30.98 -26.60 1.58
C GLU A 293 -30.40 -26.25 0.21
N VAL A 294 -29.24 -25.58 0.17
CA VAL A 294 -28.57 -25.24 -1.10
C VAL A 294 -28.22 -26.51 -1.90
N LEU A 295 -27.76 -27.57 -1.24
CA LEU A 295 -27.45 -28.83 -1.92
C LEU A 295 -28.71 -29.54 -2.42
N ILE A 296 -29.76 -29.61 -1.60
CA ILE A 296 -31.04 -30.22 -1.99
C ILE A 296 -31.66 -29.47 -3.17
N GLU A 297 -31.61 -28.13 -3.17
CA GLU A 297 -32.11 -27.33 -4.30
C GLU A 297 -31.33 -27.57 -5.59
N ARG A 298 -30.00 -27.73 -5.50
CA ARG A 298 -29.14 -27.93 -6.67
C ARG A 298 -29.16 -29.36 -7.23
N HIS A 299 -29.29 -30.36 -6.35
CA HIS A 299 -29.06 -31.76 -6.70
C HIS A 299 -30.26 -32.66 -6.41
N GLY A 300 -31.36 -32.14 -5.87
CA GLY A 300 -32.53 -32.90 -5.42
C GLY A 300 -32.30 -33.70 -4.13
N CYS A 301 -31.05 -33.90 -3.72
CA CYS A 301 -30.64 -34.56 -2.49
C CYS A 301 -29.31 -33.99 -2.00
N ILE A 302 -28.84 -34.42 -0.82
CA ILE A 302 -27.47 -34.16 -0.39
C ILE A 302 -26.58 -35.29 -0.98
N PRO A 303 -25.58 -34.98 -1.83
CA PRO A 303 -24.69 -35.99 -2.38
C PRO A 303 -24.04 -36.86 -1.29
N GLN A 304 -24.05 -38.18 -1.46
CA GLN A 304 -23.59 -39.13 -0.43
C GLN A 304 -22.14 -38.91 0.01
N HIS A 305 -21.25 -38.55 -0.94
CA HIS A 305 -19.84 -38.26 -0.64
C HIS A 305 -19.64 -37.04 0.29
N LEU A 306 -20.65 -36.18 0.44
CA LEU A 306 -20.68 -35.05 1.37
C LEU A 306 -21.29 -35.41 2.73
N LEU A 307 -21.81 -36.63 2.89
CA LEU A 307 -22.33 -37.17 4.15
C LEU A 307 -21.31 -38.12 4.80
N ASP A 308 -20.57 -38.87 3.99
CA ASP A 308 -19.64 -39.89 4.48
C ASP A 308 -18.45 -39.27 5.24
N PRO A 309 -17.94 -39.91 6.32
CA PRO A 309 -16.68 -39.53 6.94
C PRO A 309 -15.54 -39.66 5.92
N VAL A 310 -14.58 -38.72 5.91
CA VAL A 310 -13.40 -38.85 5.04
C VAL A 310 -12.53 -40.02 5.53
N THR A 311 -12.72 -41.22 4.96
CA THR A 311 -11.91 -42.39 5.25
C THR A 311 -10.95 -42.68 4.11
N GLY A 312 -9.68 -42.27 4.23
CA GLY A 312 -8.58 -42.63 3.31
C GLY A 312 -7.96 -41.47 2.51
N PRO A 313 -6.78 -41.67 1.89
CA PRO A 313 -6.10 -40.64 1.12
C PRO A 313 -6.86 -40.29 -0.17
N GLY A 314 -7.66 -39.22 -0.09
CA GLY A 314 -8.10 -38.32 -1.16
C GLY A 314 -8.41 -38.93 -2.53
N ILE A 315 -9.65 -39.43 -2.69
CA ILE A 315 -10.21 -39.80 -3.99
C ILE A 315 -10.25 -38.56 -4.90
N ASP A 316 -9.86 -38.73 -6.17
CA ASP A 316 -9.97 -37.76 -7.27
C ASP A 316 -11.43 -37.48 -7.71
N ALA A 317 -12.40 -37.54 -6.79
CA ALA A 317 -13.84 -37.48 -7.06
C ALA A 317 -14.39 -36.07 -7.34
N TYR A 318 -13.55 -35.14 -7.82
CA TYR A 318 -14.04 -33.88 -8.40
C TYR A 318 -13.94 -33.90 -9.92
N THR A 319 -14.14 -35.08 -10.49
CA THR A 319 -14.51 -35.31 -11.89
C THR A 319 -15.74 -36.20 -11.93
N GLU A 320 -16.84 -35.79 -11.30
CA GLU A 320 -18.15 -36.31 -11.66
C GLU A 320 -18.87 -35.27 -12.50
N GLN A 321 -18.94 -35.59 -13.78
CA GLN A 321 -19.85 -34.98 -14.75
C GLN A 321 -21.27 -35.13 -14.20
N CYS A 322 -21.96 -34.00 -14.03
CA CYS A 322 -23.42 -34.03 -13.95
C CYS A 322 -23.93 -34.48 -15.34
N PRO A 323 -24.82 -35.48 -15.43
CA PRO A 323 -25.34 -35.97 -16.72
C PRO A 323 -26.00 -34.89 -17.59
N GLU A 324 -26.37 -33.73 -17.03
CA GLU A 324 -27.05 -32.65 -17.74
C GLU A 324 -26.10 -31.63 -18.42
N ASP A 325 -24.80 -31.64 -18.10
CA ASP A 325 -23.84 -30.67 -18.68
C ASP A 325 -23.31 -31.06 -20.07
N GLN A 326 -23.55 -32.30 -20.51
CA GLN A 326 -23.25 -32.71 -21.89
C GLN A 326 -24.29 -32.19 -22.89
N GLU A 327 -25.56 -32.02 -22.48
CA GLU A 327 -26.61 -31.51 -23.37
C GLU A 327 -26.48 -30.00 -23.59
N ARG A 328 -26.05 -29.21 -22.59
CA ARG A 328 -25.89 -27.76 -22.73
C ARG A 328 -24.65 -27.31 -23.52
N SER A 329 -23.61 -28.16 -23.64
CA SER A 329 -22.46 -27.87 -24.51
C SER A 329 -22.71 -28.23 -25.98
N ALA A 330 -23.59 -29.18 -26.26
CA ALA A 330 -24.00 -29.51 -27.62
C ALA A 330 -24.88 -28.41 -28.25
N GLU A 331 -25.74 -27.75 -27.45
CA GLU A 331 -26.60 -26.67 -27.96
C GLU A 331 -25.86 -25.34 -28.24
N ARG A 332 -24.67 -25.12 -27.65
CA ARG A 332 -23.86 -23.91 -27.89
C ARG A 332 -22.78 -24.05 -28.96
N SER A 333 -22.61 -25.24 -29.51
CA SER A 333 -21.70 -25.51 -30.64
C SER A 333 -22.45 -25.69 -31.96
N GLY A 334 -23.77 -25.53 -31.95
CA GLY A 334 -24.66 -25.58 -33.12
C GLY A 334 -25.51 -24.32 -33.30
N GLN A 335 -24.91 -23.12 -33.18
CA GLN A 335 -25.41 -21.86 -33.75
C GLN A 335 -24.22 -20.97 -34.14
#